data_AF-A0A9E1QYZ0-F1
#
_entry.id   AF-A0A9E1QYZ0-F1
#
_cell.length_a   1.000
_cell.length_b   1.000
_cell.length_c   1.000
_cell.angle_alpha   90.00
_cell.angle_beta   90.00
_cell.angle_gamma   90.00
#
_symmetry.space_group_name_H-M   'P 1'
#
loop_
_entity.id
_entity.type
_entity.pdbx_description
1 polymer ?
#
loop_
_entity_poly.entity_id
_entity_poly.type
_entity_poly.pdbx_seq_one_letter_code
_entity_poly.pdbx_strand_id
1 'polypeptide(L)'
;MSPELFVILCAVLALLYGLYAFGSVMKASKGTDKMQEIARAIQEGARAYLNRQYTAIGLVGVVVGIVLWFFIGSHGSIGYAIGAILSGAAGYIGMNVSVQANVRTADAARRGLKEALSIAFKSGAITGMLVVGLGLLGVSVYYFILLQSDLTTRDILEALISLSFGAS
;
A
#
# COMPACT_ATOMS: atom_id res chain seq x y z
N MET A 1 -1.91 28.09 -3.18
CA MET A 1 -2.31 26.78 -2.61
C MET A 1 -1.35 26.47 -1.49
N SER A 2 -1.81 26.09 -0.30
CA SER A 2 -0.87 25.73 0.77
C SER A 2 -0.08 24.48 0.35
N PRO A 3 1.19 24.34 0.73
CA PRO A 3 2.02 23.20 0.33
C PRO A 3 1.40 21.84 0.66
N GLU A 4 0.68 21.74 1.77
CA GLU A 4 0.04 20.51 2.25
C GLU A 4 -1.09 20.08 1.31
N LEU A 5 -1.93 21.02 0.87
CA LEU A 5 -3.03 20.76 -0.05
C LEU A 5 -2.52 20.28 -1.42
N PHE A 6 -1.36 20.79 -1.86
CA PHE A 6 -0.71 20.33 -3.09
C PHE A 6 -0.24 18.88 -2.97
N VAL A 7 0.39 18.51 -1.85
CA VAL A 7 0.82 17.12 -1.59
C VAL A 7 -0.38 16.18 -1.54
N ILE A 8 -1.46 16.57 -0.84
CA ILE A 8 -2.69 15.78 -0.77
C ILE A 8 -3.29 15.57 -2.17
N LEU A 9 -3.35 16.62 -2.99
CA LEU A 9 -3.84 16.52 -4.38
C LEU A 9 -3.00 15.52 -5.20
N CYS A 10 -1.67 15.62 -5.13
CA CYS A 10 -0.77 14.68 -5.81
C CYS A 10 -0.96 13.24 -5.33
N ALA A 11 -1.14 13.04 -4.02
CA ALA A 11 -1.39 11.72 -3.44
C ALA A 11 -2.70 11.11 -3.95
N VAL A 12 -3.78 11.90 -3.98
CA VAL A 12 -5.07 11.47 -4.52
C VAL A 12 -4.95 11.13 -6.01
N LEU A 13 -4.26 11.96 -6.79
CA LEU A 13 -4.04 11.70 -8.22
C LEU A 13 -3.25 10.40 -8.46
N ALA A 14 -2.24 10.11 -7.64
CA ALA A 14 -1.50 8.85 -7.71
C ALA A 14 -2.42 7.64 -7.44
N LEU A 15 -3.26 7.70 -6.40
CA LEU A 15 -4.22 6.64 -6.08
C LEU A 15 -5.26 6.44 -7.20
N LEU A 16 -5.78 7.53 -7.76
CA LEU A 16 -6.72 7.48 -8.90
C LEU A 16 -6.08 6.85 -10.13
N TYR A 17 -4.83 7.19 -10.44
CA TYR A 17 -4.10 6.55 -11.52
C TYR A 17 -3.89 5.05 -11.25
N GLY A 18 -3.54 4.68 -10.01
CA GLY A 18 -3.44 3.28 -9.60
C GLY A 18 -4.73 2.50 -9.83
N LEU A 19 -5.88 3.07 -9.48
CA LEU A 19 -7.20 2.48 -9.74
C LEU A 19 -7.51 2.35 -11.23
N TYR A 20 -7.19 3.37 -12.02
CA TYR A 20 -7.33 3.32 -13.48
C TYR A 20 -6.47 2.20 -14.10
N ALA A 21 -5.19 2.13 -13.71
CA ALA A 21 -4.26 1.12 -14.18
C ALA A 21 -4.71 -0.29 -13.77
N PHE A 22 -5.20 -0.45 -12.53
CA PHE A 22 -5.81 -1.70 -12.06
C PHE A 22 -6.98 -2.14 -12.93
N GLY A 23 -7.90 -1.23 -13.24
CA GLY A 23 -9.01 -1.52 -14.15
C GLY A 23 -8.53 -1.94 -15.53
N SER A 24 -7.49 -1.31 -16.07
CA SER A 24 -6.89 -1.68 -17.36
C SER A 24 -6.28 -3.09 -17.33
N VAL A 25 -5.57 -3.46 -16.27
CA VAL A 25 -4.99 -4.80 -16.12
C VAL A 25 -6.09 -5.85 -15.92
N MET A 26 -7.09 -5.59 -15.07
CA MET A 26 -8.12 -6.58 -14.76
C MET A 26 -9.01 -6.94 -15.95
N LYS A 27 -9.16 -6.03 -16.92
CA LYS A 27 -9.85 -6.27 -18.20
C LYS A 27 -9.09 -7.21 -19.14
N ALA A 28 -7.80 -7.44 -18.93
CA ALA A 28 -7.04 -8.38 -19.75
C ALA A 28 -7.47 -9.84 -19.48
N SER A 29 -7.42 -10.65 -20.53
CA SER A 29 -7.73 -12.08 -20.51
C SER A 29 -6.88 -12.84 -19.48
N LYS A 30 -7.50 -13.79 -18.78
CA LYS A 30 -6.80 -14.72 -17.88
C LYS A 30 -6.27 -15.96 -18.63
N GLY A 31 -6.37 -15.98 -19.96
CA GLY A 31 -5.91 -17.08 -20.80
C GLY A 31 -6.75 -18.34 -20.68
N THR A 32 -6.11 -19.48 -20.93
CA THR A 32 -6.76 -20.79 -21.02
C THR A 32 -7.20 -21.32 -19.65
N ASP A 33 -8.05 -22.34 -19.64
CA ASP A 33 -8.51 -22.99 -18.40
C ASP A 33 -7.33 -23.50 -17.55
N LYS A 34 -6.30 -24.06 -18.20
CA LYS A 34 -5.10 -24.53 -17.49
C LYS A 34 -4.33 -23.39 -16.83
N MET A 35 -4.23 -22.23 -17.49
CA MET A 35 -3.61 -21.04 -16.91
C MET A 35 -4.41 -20.53 -15.71
N GLN A 36 -5.75 -20.54 -15.81
CA GLN A 36 -6.64 -20.13 -14.73
C GLN A 36 -6.62 -21.09 -13.53
N GLU A 37 -6.46 -22.39 -13.76
CA GLU A 37 -6.28 -23.40 -12.72
C GLU A 37 -5.00 -23.13 -11.91
N ILE A 38 -3.86 -22.94 -12.59
CA ILE A 38 -2.57 -22.62 -11.95
C ILE A 38 -2.67 -21.29 -11.20
N ALA A 39 -3.28 -20.28 -11.82
CA ALA A 39 -3.44 -18.96 -11.20
C ALA A 39 -4.28 -19.01 -9.91
N ARG A 40 -5.28 -19.90 -9.84
CA ARG A 40 -6.09 -20.11 -8.63
C ARG A 40 -5.27 -20.71 -7.51
N ALA A 41 -4.46 -21.73 -7.80
CA ALA A 41 -3.56 -22.33 -6.80
C ALA A 41 -2.54 -21.30 -6.25
N ILE A 42 -1.97 -20.45 -7.12
CA ILE A 42 -1.07 -19.36 -6.69
C ILE A 42 -1.82 -18.34 -5.82
N GLN A 43 -3.03 -17.94 -6.20
CA GLN A 43 -3.86 -17.01 -5.41
C GLN A 43 -4.19 -17.55 -4.03
N GLU A 44 -4.53 -18.83 -3.93
CA GLU A 44 -4.80 -19.50 -2.66
C GLU A 44 -3.57 -19.50 -1.76
N GLY A 45 -2.42 -19.95 -2.28
CA GLY A 45 -1.16 -19.96 -1.54
C GLY A 45 -0.72 -18.57 -1.08
N ALA A 46 -0.80 -17.57 -1.98
CA ALA A 46 -0.46 -16.20 -1.65
C ALA A 46 -1.35 -15.61 -0.56
N ARG A 47 -2.67 -15.87 -0.61
CA ARG A 47 -3.61 -15.43 0.44
C ARG A 47 -3.32 -16.11 1.77
N ALA A 48 -3.09 -17.42 1.77
CA ALA A 48 -2.74 -18.16 2.98
C ALA A 48 -1.45 -17.62 3.63
N TYR A 49 -0.41 -17.38 2.82
CA TYR A 49 0.84 -16.80 3.26
C TYR A 49 0.66 -15.39 3.84
N LEU A 50 0.00 -14.50 3.09
CA LEU A 50 -0.23 -13.12 3.53
C LEU A 50 -1.04 -13.07 4.82
N ASN A 51 -2.14 -13.82 4.91
CA ASN A 51 -2.95 -13.85 6.12
C ASN A 51 -2.12 -14.30 7.32
N ARG A 52 -1.34 -15.38 7.18
CA ARG A 52 -0.51 -15.88 8.28
C ARG A 52 0.56 -14.88 8.70
N GLN A 53 1.22 -14.23 7.73
CA GLN A 53 2.27 -13.24 7.96
C GLN A 53 1.68 -11.98 8.64
N TYR A 54 0.61 -11.44 8.09
CA TYR A 54 -0.01 -10.20 8.56
C TYR A 54 -0.69 -10.36 9.91
N THR A 55 -1.26 -11.53 10.22
CA THR A 55 -1.76 -11.80 11.58
C THR A 55 -0.61 -11.77 12.59
N ALA A 56 0.54 -12.35 12.27
CA ALA A 56 1.70 -12.32 13.17
C ALA A 56 2.27 -10.92 13.33
N ILE A 57 2.48 -10.21 12.22
CA ILE A 57 2.97 -8.81 12.22
C ILE A 57 1.98 -7.91 12.97
N GLY A 58 0.68 -8.07 12.74
CA GLY A 58 -0.35 -7.29 13.42
C GLY A 58 -0.33 -7.46 14.93
N LEU A 59 -0.11 -8.70 15.41
CA LEU A 59 0.02 -8.96 16.85
C LEU A 59 1.24 -8.26 17.45
N VAL A 60 2.40 -8.36 16.80
CA VAL A 60 3.61 -7.64 17.22
C VAL A 60 3.39 -6.14 17.18
N GLY A 61 2.73 -5.64 16.13
CA GLY A 61 2.45 -4.23 15.94
C GLY A 61 1.55 -3.63 17.03
N VAL A 62 0.55 -4.38 17.49
CA VAL A 62 -0.27 -3.95 18.65
C VAL A 62 0.57 -3.80 19.90
N VAL A 63 1.46 -4.77 20.19
CA VAL A 63 2.35 -4.70 21.36
C VAL A 63 3.27 -3.48 21.27
N VAL A 64 3.89 -3.25 20.11
CA VAL A 64 4.74 -2.07 19.88
C VAL A 64 3.93 -0.78 20.02
N GLY A 65 2.71 -0.72 19.47
CA GLY A 65 1.83 0.44 19.62
C GLY A 65 1.50 0.76 21.07
N ILE A 66 1.22 -0.26 21.90
CA ILE A 66 1.00 -0.08 23.34
C ILE A 66 2.26 0.46 24.02
N VAL A 67 3.44 -0.06 23.69
CA VAL A 67 4.71 0.46 24.23
C VAL A 67 4.89 1.93 23.84
N LEU A 68 4.73 2.28 22.57
CA LEU A 68 4.87 3.67 22.11
C LEU A 68 3.87 4.61 22.78
N TRP A 69 2.65 4.16 23.07
CA TRP A 69 1.66 4.94 23.80
C TRP A 69 2.16 5.39 25.17
N PHE A 70 2.82 4.51 25.92
CA PHE A 70 3.32 4.85 27.26
C PHE A 70 4.61 5.67 27.25
N PHE A 71 5.46 5.52 26.22
CA PHE A 71 6.79 6.16 26.19
C PHE A 71 6.85 7.43 25.34
N ILE A 72 6.13 7.50 24.22
CA ILE A 72 6.11 8.65 23.29
C ILE A 72 4.79 9.41 23.39
N GLY A 73 3.73 8.78 23.91
CA GLY A 73 2.42 9.40 24.09
C GLY A 73 1.45 9.11 22.94
N SER A 74 0.27 9.71 23.04
CA SER A 74 -0.87 9.41 22.18
C SER A 74 -0.61 9.74 20.71
N HIS A 75 -0.02 10.91 20.42
CA HIS A 75 0.28 11.33 19.06
C HIS A 75 1.30 10.38 18.40
N GLY A 76 2.43 10.09 19.06
CA GLY A 76 3.40 9.10 18.56
C GLY A 76 2.77 7.74 18.24
N SER A 77 1.99 7.19 19.17
CA SER A 77 1.30 5.92 18.97
C SER A 77 0.28 5.94 17.83
N ILE A 78 -0.45 7.05 17.64
CA ILE A 78 -1.39 7.23 16.53
C ILE A 78 -0.63 7.29 15.20
N GLY A 79 0.48 8.04 15.15
CA GLY A 79 1.35 8.10 13.98
C GLY A 79 1.82 6.71 13.57
N TYR A 80 2.35 5.95 14.53
CA TYR A 80 2.75 4.55 14.34
C TYR A 80 1.62 3.69 13.77
N ALA A 81 0.41 3.75 14.35
CA ALA A 81 -0.72 2.97 13.88
C ALA A 81 -1.11 3.34 12.44
N ILE A 82 -1.13 4.63 12.09
CA ILE A 82 -1.38 5.10 10.73
C ILE A 82 -0.34 4.51 9.76
N GLY A 83 0.95 4.63 10.09
CA GLY A 83 2.03 4.09 9.27
C GLY A 83 1.90 2.58 9.03
N ALA A 84 1.68 1.83 10.11
CA ALA A 84 1.55 0.37 10.07
C ALA A 84 0.35 -0.08 9.25
N ILE A 85 -0.80 0.56 9.42
CA ILE A 85 -2.02 0.23 8.68
C ILE A 85 -1.86 0.56 7.20
N LEU A 86 -1.33 1.73 6.86
CA LEU A 86 -1.16 2.14 5.46
C LEU A 86 -0.12 1.28 4.74
N SER A 87 1.01 0.97 5.39
CA SER A 87 2.04 0.08 4.84
C SER A 87 1.50 -1.33 4.63
N GLY A 88 0.81 -1.87 5.65
CA GLY A 88 0.15 -3.16 5.54
C GLY A 88 -0.90 -3.20 4.41
N ALA A 89 -1.74 -2.17 4.31
CA ALA A 89 -2.71 -2.07 3.21
C ALA A 89 -2.01 -2.06 1.85
N ALA A 90 -0.94 -1.28 1.69
CA ALA A 90 -0.18 -1.20 0.44
C ALA A 90 0.42 -2.56 0.06
N GLY A 91 1.05 -3.26 1.01
CA GLY A 91 1.66 -4.57 0.78
C GLY A 91 0.63 -5.65 0.43
N TYR A 92 -0.46 -5.73 1.19
CA TYR A 92 -1.51 -6.73 0.98
C TYR A 92 -2.25 -6.52 -0.35
N ILE A 93 -2.62 -5.29 -0.68
CA ILE A 93 -3.26 -4.96 -1.95
C ILE A 93 -2.28 -5.19 -3.10
N GLY A 94 -1.04 -4.71 -2.99
CA GLY A 94 -0.01 -4.84 -4.02
C GLY A 94 0.27 -6.30 -4.38
N MET A 95 0.38 -7.19 -3.39
CA MET A 95 0.53 -8.62 -3.62
C MET A 95 -0.68 -9.21 -4.37
N ASN A 96 -1.90 -8.88 -3.96
CA ASN A 96 -3.11 -9.37 -4.62
C ASN A 96 -3.23 -8.88 -6.07
N VAL A 97 -2.77 -7.66 -6.38
CA VAL A 97 -2.70 -7.13 -7.75
C VAL A 97 -1.68 -7.93 -8.55
N SER A 98 -0.46 -8.09 -8.04
CA SER A 98 0.62 -8.81 -8.71
C SER A 98 0.23 -10.26 -9.04
N VAL A 99 -0.31 -10.99 -8.06
CA VAL A 99 -0.72 -12.38 -8.28
C VAL A 99 -1.82 -12.51 -9.34
N GLN A 100 -2.76 -11.56 -9.39
CA GLN A 100 -3.79 -11.54 -10.42
C GLN A 100 -3.28 -11.09 -11.79
N ALA A 101 -2.24 -10.26 -11.83
CA ALA A 101 -1.62 -9.81 -13.07
C ALA A 101 -0.76 -10.89 -13.72
N ASN A 102 -0.12 -11.77 -12.94
CA ASN A 102 0.79 -12.82 -13.45
C ASN A 102 0.18 -13.66 -14.59
N VAL A 103 -1.05 -14.16 -14.42
CA VAL A 103 -1.73 -14.97 -15.44
C VAL A 103 -2.07 -14.17 -16.71
N ARG A 104 -2.36 -12.88 -16.54
CA ARG A 104 -2.70 -11.98 -17.65
C ARG A 104 -1.46 -11.59 -18.45
N THR A 105 -0.34 -11.37 -17.76
CA THR A 105 0.98 -11.18 -18.37
C THR A 105 1.38 -12.42 -19.16
N ALA A 106 1.19 -13.62 -18.59
CA ALA A 106 1.47 -14.88 -19.28
C ALA A 106 0.61 -15.06 -20.54
N ASP A 107 -0.69 -14.72 -20.49
CA ASP A 107 -1.55 -14.81 -21.67
C ASP A 107 -1.18 -13.77 -22.72
N ALA A 108 -0.83 -12.55 -22.31
CA ALA A 108 -0.34 -11.52 -23.21
C ALA A 108 0.97 -11.89 -23.89
N ALA A 109 1.85 -12.65 -23.22
CA ALA A 109 3.10 -13.14 -23.81
C ALA A 109 2.87 -14.04 -25.03
N ARG A 110 1.69 -14.68 -25.14
CA ARG A 110 1.31 -15.44 -26.35
C ARG A 110 1.06 -14.55 -27.57
N ARG A 111 0.80 -13.26 -27.35
CA ARG A 111 0.56 -12.26 -28.41
C ARG A 111 1.80 -11.41 -28.72
N GLY A 112 2.76 -11.35 -27.79
CA GLY A 112 4.03 -10.68 -27.99
C GLY A 112 4.64 -10.14 -26.69
N LEU A 113 5.94 -9.83 -26.75
CA LEU A 113 6.68 -9.27 -25.63
C LEU A 113 6.16 -7.88 -25.23
N LYS A 114 5.76 -7.06 -26.22
CA LYS A 114 5.26 -5.70 -25.99
C LYS A 114 4.00 -5.71 -25.13
N GLU A 115 3.08 -6.62 -25.42
CA GLU A 115 1.81 -6.79 -24.73
C GLU A 115 2.03 -7.30 -23.31
N ALA A 116 2.89 -8.31 -23.14
CA ALA A 116 3.26 -8.82 -21.82
C ALA A 116 3.92 -7.74 -20.95
N LEU A 117 4.90 -7.02 -21.52
CA LEU A 117 5.59 -5.96 -20.81
C LEU A 117 4.65 -4.82 -20.41
N SER A 118 3.69 -4.47 -21.28
CA SER A 118 2.68 -3.45 -20.96
C SER A 118 1.84 -3.84 -19.74
N ILE A 119 1.41 -5.10 -19.63
CA ILE A 119 0.65 -5.58 -18.46
C ILE A 119 1.54 -5.64 -17.22
N ALA A 120 2.75 -6.20 -17.33
CA ALA A 120 3.68 -6.33 -16.21
C ALA A 120 4.07 -4.96 -15.63
N PHE A 121 4.40 -3.99 -16.50
CA PHE A 121 4.78 -2.65 -16.08
C PHE A 121 3.61 -1.91 -15.43
N LYS A 122 2.39 -1.99 -16.01
CA LYS A 122 1.19 -1.43 -15.38
C LYS A 122 0.91 -2.07 -14.03
N SER A 123 1.10 -3.40 -13.90
CA SER A 123 0.96 -4.09 -12.61
C SER A 123 1.90 -3.52 -11.55
N GLY A 124 3.17 -3.33 -11.90
CA GLY A 124 4.16 -2.72 -11.00
C GLY A 124 3.81 -1.26 -10.66
N ALA A 125 3.36 -0.49 -11.65
CA ALA A 125 2.94 0.89 -11.46
C ALA A 125 1.75 1.02 -10.49
N ILE A 126 0.79 0.10 -10.49
CA ILE A 126 -0.32 0.11 -9.53
C ILE A 126 0.21 0.06 -8.10
N THR A 127 1.09 -0.90 -7.80
CA THR A 127 1.67 -1.05 -6.45
C THR A 127 2.52 0.17 -6.08
N GLY A 128 3.35 0.68 -7.01
CA GLY A 128 4.16 1.88 -6.76
C GLY A 128 3.32 3.11 -6.45
N MET A 129 2.25 3.34 -7.22
CA MET A 129 1.33 4.46 -7.03
C MET A 129 0.51 4.33 -5.76
N LEU A 130 0.17 3.11 -5.35
CA LEU A 130 -0.47 2.84 -4.07
C LEU A 130 0.47 3.16 -2.90
N VAL A 131 1.72 2.72 -2.94
CA VAL A 131 2.72 2.99 -1.89
C VAL A 131 2.98 4.48 -1.75
N VAL A 132 3.26 5.16 -2.86
CA VAL A 132 3.53 6.61 -2.85
C VAL A 132 2.26 7.39 -2.46
N GLY A 133 1.10 7.03 -3.02
CA GLY A 133 -0.17 7.69 -2.75
C GLY A 133 -0.60 7.56 -1.29
N LEU A 134 -0.59 6.35 -0.72
CA LEU A 134 -0.93 6.14 0.70
C LEU A 134 0.11 6.77 1.63
N GLY A 135 1.41 6.69 1.31
CA GLY A 135 2.46 7.29 2.11
C GLY A 135 2.35 8.81 2.17
N LEU A 136 2.21 9.47 1.01
CA LEU A 136 2.05 10.93 0.95
C LEU A 136 0.75 11.37 1.61
N LEU A 137 -0.36 10.66 1.37
CA LEU A 137 -1.65 10.99 1.99
C LEU A 137 -1.58 10.84 3.51
N GLY A 138 -1.01 9.75 4.00
CA GLY A 138 -0.83 9.49 5.43
C GLY A 138 0.00 10.57 6.11
N VAL A 139 1.19 10.87 5.58
CA VAL A 139 2.08 11.89 6.16
C VAL A 139 1.45 13.29 6.10
N SER A 140 0.91 13.69 4.95
CA SER A 140 0.38 15.05 4.76
C SER A 140 -0.89 15.31 5.57
N VAL A 141 -1.84 14.37 5.58
CA VAL A 141 -3.08 14.49 6.38
C VAL A 141 -2.75 14.47 7.86
N TYR A 142 -1.86 13.57 8.30
CA TYR A 142 -1.50 13.48 9.71
C TYR A 142 -0.74 14.72 10.19
N TYR A 143 0.22 15.20 9.41
CA TYR A 143 0.92 16.45 9.68
C TYR A 143 -0.05 17.65 9.77
N PHE A 144 -1.00 17.76 8.84
CA PHE A 144 -2.01 18.82 8.86
C PHE A 144 -2.87 18.80 10.13
N ILE A 145 -3.24 17.60 10.63
CA ILE A 145 -3.97 17.45 11.90
C ILE A 145 -3.10 17.87 13.10
N LEU A 146 -1.82 17.48 13.09
CA LEU A 146 -0.88 17.83 14.16
C LEU A 146 -0.64 19.35 14.24
N LEU A 147 -0.59 20.05 13.10
CA LEU A 147 -0.46 21.51 13.06
C LEU A 147 -1.65 22.25 13.68
N GLN A 148 -2.84 21.63 13.70
CA GLN A 148 -4.02 22.19 14.37
C GLN A 148 -4.06 21.88 15.87
N SER A 149 -3.17 21.01 16.34
CA SER A 149 -3.02 20.68 17.74
C SER A 149 -2.02 21.66 18.37
N ASP A 150 -2.25 22.07 19.63
CA ASP A 150 -1.34 22.96 20.38
C ASP A 150 -0.10 22.19 20.88
N LEU A 151 0.63 21.59 19.95
CA LEU A 151 1.80 20.75 20.19
C LEU A 151 3.09 21.50 19.90
N THR A 152 4.16 21.12 20.58
CA THR A 152 5.48 21.66 20.26
C THR A 152 6.00 21.06 18.95
N THR A 153 6.90 21.77 18.27
CA THR A 153 7.57 21.25 17.06
C THR A 153 8.22 19.89 17.29
N ARG A 154 8.76 19.67 18.50
CA ARG A 154 9.38 18.40 18.87
C ARG A 154 8.36 17.26 18.86
N ASP A 155 7.21 17.45 19.48
CA ASP A 155 6.16 16.43 19.57
C ASP A 155 5.62 16.06 18.18
N ILE A 156 5.49 17.07 17.30
CA ILE A 156 5.11 16.86 15.90
C ILE A 156 6.14 15.97 15.19
N LEU A 157 7.44 16.26 15.35
CA LEU A 157 8.50 15.47 14.73
C LEU A 157 8.54 14.03 15.28
N GLU A 158 8.40 13.85 16.60
CA GLU A 158 8.34 12.53 17.23
C GLU A 158 7.13 11.72 16.71
N ALA A 159 5.98 12.36 16.48
CA ALA A 159 4.80 11.73 15.88
C ALA A 159 5.01 11.32 14.42
N LEU A 160 5.68 12.15 13.62
CA LEU A 160 6.01 11.82 12.23
C LEU A 160 7.07 10.71 12.13
N ILE A 161 8.08 10.71 13.00
CA ILE A 161 9.07 9.62 13.08
C ILE A 161 8.36 8.31 13.46
N SER A 162 7.43 8.36 14.41
CA SER A 162 6.64 7.19 14.81
C SER A 162 5.80 6.66 13.65
N LEU A 163 5.23 7.53 12.80
CA LEU A 163 4.56 7.12 11.57
C LEU A 163 5.51 6.39 10.61
N SER A 164 6.70 6.92 10.38
CA SER A 164 7.72 6.24 9.56
C SER A 164 8.12 4.88 10.15
N PHE A 165 8.24 4.77 11.47
CA PHE A 165 8.53 3.52 12.17
C PHE A 165 7.38 2.51 12.07
N GLY A 166 6.13 2.97 12.08
CA GLY A 166 4.98 2.09 11.82
C GLY A 166 4.98 1.57 10.38
N ALA A 167 5.40 2.39 9.42
CA ALA A 167 5.38 2.03 8.01
C ALA A 167 6.49 1.05 7.60
N SER A 168 7.57 0.93 8.39
CA SER A 168 8.70 0.01 8.12
C SER A 168 8.39 -1.42 8.50
#